data_AF-A0A3D2J8E0-F1
#
_entry.id   AF-A0A3D2J8E0-F1
#
_cell.length_a   1.000
_cell.length_b   1.000
_cell.length_c   1.000
_cell.angle_alpha   90.00
_cell.angle_beta   90.00
_cell.angle_gamma   90.00
#
_symmetry.space_group_name_H-M   'P 1'
#
loop_
_entity.id
_entity.type
_entity.pdbx_description
1 polymer ?
#
loop_
_entity_poly.entity_id
_entity_poly.type
_entity_poly.pdbx_seq_one_letter_code
_entity_poly.pdbx_strand_id
1 'polypeptide(L)' 'KDGVDGIALDPTNNTLIIPDSPTGNVYRMSLDGQSLTLLASGITRPVGAIVDAQGTVYVADEC' A
#
# COMPACT_ATOMS: atom_id res chain seq x y z
N LYS A 1 -16.69 7.74 -1.29
CA LYS A 1 -15.61 8.76 -1.35
C LYS A 1 -14.93 9.03 -0.01
N ASP A 2 -15.52 8.61 1.11
CA ASP A 2 -14.79 8.40 2.37
C ASP A 2 -14.93 6.93 2.74
N GLY A 3 -13.94 6.13 2.34
CA GLY A 3 -13.74 4.77 2.80
C GLY A 3 -12.50 4.74 3.69
N VAL A 4 -12.44 3.84 4.66
CA VAL A 4 -11.21 3.63 5.42
C VAL A 4 -10.19 3.03 4.45
N ASP A 5 -9.18 3.82 4.06
CA ASP A 5 -8.06 3.30 3.29
C ASP A 5 -7.32 2.25 4.13
N GLY A 6 -7.19 1.05 3.58
CA GLY A 6 -6.60 -0.10 4.27
C GLY A 6 -5.10 -0.18 4.02
N ILE A 7 -4.29 0.16 5.02
CA ILE A 7 -2.84 -0.13 5.01
C ILE A 7 -2.58 -1.60 5.38
N ALA A 8 -1.46 -2.15 4.92
CA ALA A 8 -1.08 -3.53 5.23
C ALA A 8 0.29 -3.60 5.91
N LEU A 9 0.45 -4.55 6.84
CA LEU A 9 1.78 -4.97 7.29
C LEU A 9 2.40 -5.88 6.22
N ASP A 10 3.63 -5.59 5.84
CA ASP A 10 4.51 -6.49 5.10
C ASP A 10 5.47 -7.16 6.11
N PRO A 11 5.14 -8.37 6.61
CA PRO A 11 5.95 -9.05 7.60
C PRO A 11 7.28 -9.56 7.04
N THR A 12 7.41 -9.67 5.71
CA THR A 12 8.65 -10.16 5.07
C THR A 12 9.73 -9.09 5.08
N ASN A 13 9.34 -7.81 4.97
CA ASN A 13 10.26 -6.68 4.96
C ASN A 13 10.20 -5.83 6.24
N ASN A 14 9.31 -6.17 7.19
CA ASN A 14 9.05 -5.39 8.40
C ASN A 14 8.70 -3.91 8.07
N THR A 15 7.76 -3.73 7.14
CA THR A 15 7.30 -2.42 6.61
C THR A 15 5.79 -2.36 6.49
N LEU A 16 5.25 -1.20 6.15
CA LEU A 16 3.84 -1.01 5.79
C LEU A 16 3.68 -0.80 4.28
N ILE A 17 2.56 -1.27 3.72
CA ILE A 17 2.10 -0.95 2.38
C ILE A 17 1.00 0.11 2.50
N ILE A 18 1.16 1.21 1.77
CA ILE A 18 0.30 2.39 1.82
C ILE A 18 -0.30 2.64 0.44
N PRO A 19 -1.56 2.23 0.19
CA PRO A 19 -2.35 2.70 -0.94
C PRO A 19 -2.60 4.22 -0.81
N ASP A 20 -2.20 5.00 -1.80
CA ASP A 20 -2.41 6.46 -1.84
C ASP A 20 -3.44 6.80 -2.92
N SER A 21 -4.71 6.77 -2.52
CA SER A 21 -5.86 6.83 -3.43
C SER A 21 -5.92 8.11 -4.29
N PRO A 22 -5.56 9.32 -3.81
CA PRO A 22 -5.58 10.54 -4.63
C PRO A 22 -4.51 10.60 -5.72
N THR A 23 -3.38 9.90 -5.53
CA THR A 23 -2.24 9.98 -6.46
C THR A 23 -2.10 8.75 -7.36
N GLY A 24 -2.87 7.69 -7.09
CA GLY A 24 -2.78 6.44 -7.85
C GLY A 24 -1.51 5.64 -7.59
N ASN A 25 -0.87 5.90 -6.44
CA ASN A 25 0.40 5.30 -6.05
C ASN A 25 0.21 4.30 -4.91
N VAL A 26 1.18 3.40 -4.79
CA VAL A 26 1.33 2.50 -3.65
C VAL A 26 2.74 2.63 -3.13
N TYR A 27 2.89 2.88 -1.83
CA TYR A 27 4.19 3.05 -1.19
C TYR A 27 4.50 1.93 -0.22
N ARG A 28 5.79 1.72 0.04
CA ARG A 28 6.32 0.98 1.18
C ARG A 28 6.90 1.97 2.19
N MET A 29 6.48 1.87 3.44
CA MET A 29 6.95 2.74 4.53
C MET A 29 7.64 1.92 5.62
N SER A 30 8.75 2.38 6.16
CA SER A 30 9.34 1.77 7.37
C SER A 30 8.41 1.94 8.57
N LEU A 31 8.46 1.00 9.53
CA LEU A 31 7.57 1.05 10.71
C LEU A 31 7.81 2.26 11.62
N ASP A 32 9.00 2.86 11.56
CA ASP A 32 9.34 4.12 12.24
C ASP A 32 8.93 5.38 11.44
N GLY A 33 8.42 5.17 10.23
CA GLY A 33 7.97 6.21 9.31
C GLY A 33 9.05 7.08 8.67
N GLN A 34 10.32 6.72 8.80
CA GLN A 34 11.43 7.52 8.30
C GLN A 34 11.73 7.30 6.81
N SER A 35 11.36 6.14 6.27
CA SER A 35 11.60 5.78 4.88
C SER A 35 10.28 5.53 4.15
N LEU A 36 10.12 6.14 2.98
CA LEU A 36 8.98 5.95 2.08
C LEU A 36 9.50 5.68 0.66
N THR A 37 9.10 4.55 0.08
CA THR A 37 9.53 4.12 -1.26
C THR A 37 8.31 3.87 -2.14
N LEU A 38 8.32 4.39 -3.37
CA LEU A 38 7.27 4.09 -4.35
C LEU A 38 7.41 2.63 -4.82
N LEU A 39 6.34 1.84 -4.67
CA LEU A 39 6.28 0.44 -5.12
C LEU A 39 5.59 0.31 -6.49
N ALA A 40 4.49 1.03 -6.67
CA ALA A 40 3.70 0.98 -7.89
C ALA A 40 3.00 2.33 -8.13
N SER A 41 2.68 2.61 -9.39
CA SER A 41 1.97 3.82 -9.82
C SER A 41 1.05 3.52 -11.00
N GLY A 42 0.14 4.45 -11.31
CA GLY A 42 -0.79 4.33 -12.43
C GLY A 42 -2.03 3.49 -12.14
N ILE A 43 -2.31 3.20 -10.86
CA ILE A 43 -3.54 2.58 -10.40
C ILE A 43 -4.61 3.68 -10.31
N THR A 44 -5.86 3.41 -10.69
CA THR A 44 -6.88 4.48 -10.80
C THR A 44 -7.19 5.07 -9.43
N ARG A 45 -7.47 4.20 -8.46
CA ARG A 45 -7.75 4.60 -7.08
C ARG A 45 -7.45 3.42 -6.14
N PRO A 46 -6.17 3.21 -5.76
CA PRO A 46 -5.80 2.16 -4.82
C PRO A 46 -6.34 2.49 -3.42
N VAL A 47 -7.16 1.60 -2.83
CA VAL A 47 -7.87 1.86 -1.56
C VAL A 47 -7.57 0.85 -0.44
N GLY A 48 -6.96 -0.29 -0.77
CA GLY A 48 -6.65 -1.31 0.22
C GLY A 48 -5.54 -2.24 -0.25
N ALA A 49 -4.75 -2.74 0.69
CA ALA A 49 -3.70 -3.71 0.42
C ALA A 49 -3.74 -4.90 1.38
N ILE A 50 -3.21 -6.04 0.93
CA ILE A 50 -2.79 -7.17 1.78
C ILE A 50 -1.45 -7.71 1.28
N VAL A 51 -0.70 -8.36 2.17
CA VAL A 51 0.56 -9.03 1.85
C VAL A 51 0.46 -10.50 2.22
N ASP A 52 0.79 -11.40 1.29
CA ASP A 52 0.83 -12.84 1.58
C ASP A 52 2.10 -13.26 2.32
N ALA A 53 2.20 -14.54 2.69
CA ALA A 53 3.35 -15.07 3.40
C ALA A 53 4.65 -15.11 2.56
N GLN A 54 4.55 -14.92 1.25
CA GLN A 54 5.68 -14.87 0.32
C GLN A 54 6.13 -13.42 0.04
N GLY A 55 5.40 -12.42 0.54
CA GLY A 55 5.69 -11.00 0.33
C GLY A 55 5.02 -10.42 -0.93
N THR A 56 4.10 -11.15 -1.57
CA THR A 56 3.32 -10.62 -2.69
C THR A 56 2.31 -9.61 -2.17
N VAL A 57 2.28 -8.44 -2.80
CA VAL A 57 1.35 -7.36 -2.46
C VAL A 57 0.16 -7.40 -3.41
N TYR A 58 -1.04 -7.48 -2.84
CA TYR A 58 -2.31 -7.37 -3.56
C TYR A 58 -2.97 -6.05 -3.22
N VAL A 59 -3.45 -5.31 -4.22
CA VAL A 59 -4.03 -3.98 -4.07
C VAL A 59 -5.41 -3.95 -4.71
N ALA A 60 -6.40 -3.47 -3.97
CA ALA A 60 -7.74 -3.22 -4.48
C ALA A 60 -7.81 -1.83 -5.13
N ASP A 61 -8.37 -1.76 -6.33
CA ASP A 61 -8.65 -0.52 -7.06
C ASP A 61 -10.18 -0.25 -7.02
N GLU A 62 -10.57 0.97 -6.66
CA GLU A 62 -11.97 1.42 -6.63
C GLU A 62 -12.23 2.48 -7.71
N CYS A 63 -12.62 2.03 -8.90
CA CYS A 63 -13.03 2.90 -10.01
C CYS A 63 -14.26 3.77 -9.70
#